data_AF-A0A1A9LH33-F1
#
_entry.id   AF-A0A1A9LH33-F1
#
_cell.length_a   1.000
_cell.length_b   1.000
_cell.length_c   1.000
_cell.angle_alpha   90.00
_cell.angle_beta   90.00
_cell.angle_gamma   90.00
#
_symmetry.space_group_name_H-M   'P 1'
#
loop_
_entity.id
_entity.type
_entity.pdbx_description
1 polymer ?
#
loop_
_entity_poly.entity_id
_entity_poly.type
_entity_poly.pdbx_seq_one_letter_code
_entity_poly.pdbx_strand_id
1 'polypeptide(L)'
;MKTYTVKSGDSLGLIAFKQLGATAKWREIAELNNIVNPSKIEVGQILQLPIESEPTPSTERADVVIIEEDPRIYYQYQTDTTRKYLGKKFRKGIFRPGSQITETFIQQNPNLLADLKISKSEVNALLATSENEGNLDAVNTWDNSFMSFGMFQWTLGAGTGEGELPALIKLVKEKYPDAFQQFCGQFGVDVSADTNATYGYLIHNNNKVDTAAEKQFFRSNIVAYRFVAAGMDQRVCAVQILHAINRFNLFYFNKTEKLGGNSLFDLLSSEYAAALFLDNHVNRPGYLWPCVAKAISNSGLSYEQLKNGGDKEEMKVINQYLNVRETYGNSPMTDAKNRAAVTKRYLDSGKISASKGSFKSNRALR
;
A
#
# COMPACT_ATOMS: atom_id res chain seq x y z
N MET A 1 -34.28 15.34 -7.52
CA MET A 1 -33.69 15.57 -6.18
C MET A 1 -33.98 14.37 -5.30
N LYS A 2 -32.96 13.81 -4.65
CA LYS A 2 -33.12 12.74 -3.66
C LYS A 2 -32.99 13.38 -2.27
N THR A 3 -33.92 13.08 -1.37
CA THR A 3 -33.87 13.55 0.02
C THR A 3 -33.82 12.37 0.98
N TYR A 4 -33.33 12.62 2.19
CA TYR A 4 -33.27 11.65 3.28
C TYR A 4 -33.72 12.29 4.59
N THR A 5 -34.67 11.66 5.28
CA THR A 5 -35.12 12.10 6.61
C THR A 5 -34.27 11.42 7.67
N VAL A 6 -33.57 12.22 8.48
CA VAL A 6 -32.68 11.77 9.57
C VAL A 6 -33.46 10.91 10.57
N LYS A 7 -32.93 9.72 10.90
CA LYS A 7 -33.52 8.79 11.87
C LYS A 7 -32.71 8.77 13.17
N SER A 8 -33.31 8.26 14.24
CA SER A 8 -32.61 8.06 15.52
C SER A 8 -31.34 7.22 15.31
N GLY A 9 -30.20 7.71 15.82
CA GLY A 9 -28.88 7.07 15.67
C GLY A 9 -28.14 7.38 14.37
N ASP A 10 -28.71 8.19 13.47
CA ASP A 10 -27.99 8.64 12.28
C ASP A 10 -26.94 9.71 12.61
N SER A 11 -25.84 9.68 11.86
CA SER A 11 -24.90 10.79 11.70
C SER A 11 -24.77 11.14 10.23
N LEU A 12 -24.32 12.34 9.88
CA LEU A 12 -24.11 12.70 8.47
C LEU A 12 -23.17 11.71 7.75
N GLY A 13 -22.15 11.19 8.47
CA GLY A 13 -21.28 10.13 7.98
C GLY A 13 -22.01 8.82 7.68
N LEU A 14 -22.88 8.38 8.59
CA LEU A 14 -23.64 7.14 8.41
C LEU A 14 -24.68 7.27 7.29
N ILE A 15 -25.32 8.44 7.16
CA ILE A 15 -26.24 8.74 6.07
C ILE A 15 -25.49 8.76 4.75
N ALA A 16 -24.35 9.44 4.66
CA ALA A 16 -23.51 9.48 3.47
C ALA A 16 -23.06 8.08 3.05
N PHE A 17 -22.63 7.25 3.99
CA PHE A 17 -22.25 5.87 3.71
C PHE A 17 -23.44 5.06 3.17
N LYS A 18 -24.58 5.06 3.87
CA LYS A 18 -25.76 4.27 3.48
C LYS A 18 -26.38 4.73 2.16
N GLN A 19 -26.31 6.03 1.86
CA GLN A 19 -27.05 6.63 0.74
C GLN A 19 -26.18 6.94 -0.48
N LEU A 20 -24.86 7.12 -0.30
CA LEU A 20 -23.91 7.58 -1.32
C LEU A 20 -22.63 6.69 -1.40
N GLY A 21 -22.57 5.61 -0.62
CA GLY A 21 -21.50 4.61 -0.67
C GLY A 21 -20.20 4.99 0.04
N ALA A 22 -20.06 6.21 0.54
CA ALA A 22 -18.84 6.69 1.19
C ALA A 22 -19.13 7.65 2.34
N THR A 23 -18.58 7.36 3.53
CA THR A 23 -18.72 8.20 4.73
C THR A 23 -18.28 9.64 4.46
N ALA A 24 -17.17 9.84 3.72
CA ALA A 24 -16.56 11.14 3.46
C ALA A 24 -17.47 12.15 2.73
N LYS A 25 -18.47 11.66 1.98
CA LYS A 25 -19.48 12.49 1.29
C LYS A 25 -20.42 13.22 2.25
N TRP A 26 -20.28 13.01 3.56
CA TRP A 26 -21.00 13.78 4.58
C TRP A 26 -20.79 15.30 4.44
N ARG A 27 -19.62 15.72 3.95
CA ARG A 27 -19.29 17.14 3.71
C ARG A 27 -20.16 17.74 2.62
N GLU A 28 -20.38 17.01 1.55
CA GLU A 28 -21.25 17.41 0.44
C GLU A 28 -22.70 17.52 0.91
N ILE A 29 -23.15 16.58 1.76
CA ILE A 29 -24.46 16.68 2.40
C ILE A 29 -24.52 17.92 3.30
N ALA A 30 -23.48 18.18 4.10
CA ALA A 30 -23.45 19.33 5.00
C ALA A 30 -23.51 20.65 4.22
N GLU A 31 -22.70 20.79 3.18
CA GLU A 31 -22.65 21.97 2.31
C GLU A 31 -23.98 22.19 1.58
N LEU A 32 -24.53 21.15 0.95
CA LEU A 32 -25.80 21.22 0.21
C LEU A 32 -26.97 21.63 1.10
N ASN A 33 -26.90 21.30 2.39
CA ASN A 33 -27.94 21.62 3.38
C ASN A 33 -27.59 22.80 4.29
N ASN A 34 -26.50 23.53 4.01
CA ASN A 34 -26.01 24.65 4.82
C ASN A 34 -25.80 24.30 6.32
N ILE A 35 -25.34 23.08 6.60
CA ILE A 35 -25.08 22.58 7.94
C ILE A 35 -23.67 22.97 8.37
N VAL A 36 -23.58 23.98 9.24
CA VAL A 36 -22.30 24.47 9.77
C VAL A 36 -21.69 23.51 10.78
N ASN A 37 -22.50 22.82 11.59
CA ASN A 37 -22.03 21.83 12.55
C ASN A 37 -22.56 20.42 12.19
N PRO A 38 -21.73 19.55 11.59
CA PRO A 38 -22.10 18.22 11.12
C PRO A 38 -22.58 17.25 12.21
N SER A 39 -22.24 17.53 13.47
CA SER A 39 -22.64 16.74 14.63
C SER A 39 -23.99 17.16 15.21
N LYS A 40 -24.63 18.22 14.67
CA LYS A 40 -25.91 18.76 15.15
C LYS A 40 -27.03 18.57 14.14
N ILE A 41 -27.18 17.36 13.60
CA ILE A 41 -28.37 17.01 12.83
C ILE A 41 -29.47 16.47 13.75
N GLU A 42 -30.73 16.78 13.44
CA GLU A 42 -31.87 16.43 14.28
C GLU A 42 -32.70 15.31 13.66
N VAL A 43 -33.24 14.42 14.49
CA VAL A 43 -34.17 13.38 14.02
C VAL A 43 -35.39 14.05 13.39
N GLY A 44 -35.75 13.63 12.17
CA GLY A 44 -36.82 14.24 11.38
C GLY A 44 -36.34 15.35 10.43
N GLN A 45 -35.10 15.83 10.55
CA GLN A 45 -34.52 16.77 9.59
C GLN A 45 -34.47 16.14 8.19
N ILE A 46 -34.92 16.88 7.18
CA ILE A 46 -34.86 16.44 5.79
C ILE A 46 -33.57 16.99 5.16
N LEU A 47 -32.69 16.09 4.75
CA LEU A 47 -31.45 16.40 4.07
C LEU A 47 -31.62 16.19 2.57
N GLN A 48 -31.23 17.19 1.80
CA GLN A 48 -30.94 17.04 0.38
C GLN A 48 -29.69 16.17 0.24
N LEU A 49 -29.79 15.11 -0.54
CA LEU A 49 -28.63 14.31 -0.90
C LEU A 49 -28.14 14.78 -2.26
N PRO A 50 -26.81 14.85 -2.48
CA PRO A 50 -26.30 14.98 -3.83
C PRO A 50 -26.88 13.82 -4.64
N ILE A 51 -27.60 14.17 -5.71
CA ILE A 51 -27.93 13.16 -6.72
C ILE A 51 -26.57 12.83 -7.32
N GLU A 52 -26.12 11.60 -7.15
CA GLU A 52 -25.16 11.06 -8.11
C GLU A 52 -25.84 11.25 -9.48
N SER A 53 -25.42 12.27 -10.23
CA SER A 53 -24.96 11.92 -11.56
C SER A 53 -24.03 10.75 -11.28
N GLU A 54 -24.33 9.56 -11.81
CA GLU A 54 -23.27 8.57 -11.95
C GLU A 54 -22.03 9.35 -12.32
N PRO A 55 -20.88 9.16 -11.64
CA PRO A 55 -19.68 9.86 -12.07
C PRO A 55 -19.65 9.63 -13.56
N THR A 56 -19.87 10.69 -14.35
CA THR A 56 -19.84 10.56 -15.80
C THR A 56 -18.53 9.86 -15.99
N PRO A 57 -18.49 8.62 -16.54
CA PRO A 57 -17.26 7.87 -16.62
C PRO A 57 -16.27 8.88 -17.18
N SER A 58 -15.26 9.28 -16.39
CA SER A 58 -14.40 10.35 -16.87
C SER A 58 -13.64 9.68 -18.00
N THR A 59 -14.12 9.88 -19.23
CA THR A 59 -13.41 9.55 -20.45
C THR A 59 -12.13 10.37 -20.52
N GLU A 60 -12.02 11.43 -19.70
CA GLU A 60 -10.85 12.30 -19.48
C GLU A 60 -9.52 11.60 -19.11
N ARG A 61 -9.45 10.27 -19.00
CA ARG A 61 -8.18 9.52 -18.89
C ARG A 61 -7.84 8.63 -20.09
N ALA A 62 -8.77 8.43 -21.03
CA ALA A 62 -8.49 7.82 -22.33
C ALA A 62 -7.95 8.85 -23.35
N ASP A 63 -8.13 10.14 -23.07
CA ASP A 63 -7.83 11.25 -23.97
C ASP A 63 -6.43 11.86 -23.75
N VAL A 64 -5.41 11.04 -23.56
CA VAL A 64 -4.02 11.54 -23.52
C VAL A 64 -3.21 11.11 -24.72
N VAL A 65 -2.37 12.02 -25.20
CA VAL A 65 -1.36 11.74 -26.21
C VAL A 65 -0.01 11.58 -25.51
N ILE A 66 0.65 10.45 -25.71
CA ILE A 66 2.02 10.23 -25.26
C ILE A 66 2.98 10.93 -26.23
N ILE A 67 3.92 11.69 -25.69
CA ILE A 67 4.94 12.40 -26.44
C ILE A 67 6.30 11.85 -26.00
N GLU A 68 7.04 11.28 -26.94
CA GLU A 68 8.33 10.66 -26.66
C GLU A 68 9.47 11.58 -27.14
N GLU A 69 10.26 12.10 -26.19
CA GLU A 69 11.40 12.98 -26.45
C GLU A 69 12.64 12.44 -25.73
N ASP A 70 13.34 11.47 -26.32
CA ASP A 70 14.41 10.71 -25.64
C ASP A 70 15.43 11.61 -24.88
N PRO A 71 15.63 11.42 -23.56
CA PRO A 71 15.12 10.33 -22.72
C PRO A 71 13.87 10.67 -21.91
N ARG A 72 13.19 11.78 -22.18
CA ARG A 72 12.01 12.24 -21.43
C ARG A 72 10.73 11.84 -22.15
N ILE A 73 9.77 11.31 -21.39
CA ILE A 73 8.45 10.99 -21.89
C ILE A 73 7.46 11.95 -21.23
N TYR A 74 6.56 12.49 -22.02
CA TYR A 74 5.50 13.40 -21.58
C TYR A 74 4.14 12.83 -21.98
N TYR A 75 3.09 13.39 -21.39
CA TYR A 75 1.72 13.24 -21.84
C TYR A 75 1.06 14.62 -21.90
N GLN A 76 0.06 14.76 -22.75
CA GLN A 76 -0.83 15.92 -22.79
C GLN A 76 -2.26 15.42 -22.90
N TYR A 77 -3.23 16.20 -22.43
CA TYR A 77 -4.64 15.87 -22.66
C TYR A 77 -5.02 16.31 -24.08
N GLN A 78 -6.02 15.68 -24.68
CA GLN A 78 -6.51 16.11 -25.99
C GLN A 78 -7.18 17.49 -25.92
N THR A 79 -7.74 17.85 -24.77
CA THR A 79 -8.39 19.14 -24.51
C THR A 79 -7.44 20.21 -23.97
N ASP A 80 -6.23 19.82 -23.53
CA ASP A 80 -5.21 20.71 -22.98
C ASP A 80 -3.83 20.29 -23.48
N THR A 81 -3.25 21.13 -24.35
CA THR A 81 -1.94 20.92 -24.98
C THR A 81 -0.75 21.16 -24.04
N THR A 82 -1.00 21.49 -22.77
CA THR A 82 0.05 21.59 -21.75
C THR A 82 0.71 20.23 -21.54
N ARG A 83 2.01 20.18 -21.83
CA ARG A 83 2.81 18.97 -21.66
C ARG A 83 3.11 18.71 -20.19
N LYS A 84 2.83 17.49 -19.74
CA LYS A 84 3.11 17.01 -18.38
C LYS A 84 4.14 15.89 -18.42
N TYR A 85 5.13 15.95 -17.52
CA TYR A 85 6.20 14.96 -17.47
C TYR A 85 5.69 13.62 -16.94
N LEU A 86 5.87 12.55 -17.72
CA LEU A 86 5.53 11.19 -17.34
C LEU A 86 6.68 10.50 -16.61
N GLY A 87 7.86 10.47 -17.23
CA GLY A 87 9.00 9.73 -16.72
C GLY A 87 10.20 9.76 -17.65
N LYS A 88 11.27 9.06 -17.27
CA LYS A 88 12.49 8.95 -18.06
C LYS A 88 12.56 7.57 -18.70
N LYS A 89 12.76 7.50 -20.01
CA LYS A 89 13.09 6.27 -20.72
C LYS A 89 14.37 5.67 -20.15
N PHE A 90 14.31 4.39 -19.81
CA PHE A 90 15.42 3.63 -19.26
C PHE A 90 15.30 2.17 -19.70
N ARG A 91 16.36 1.63 -20.32
CA ARG A 91 16.38 0.26 -20.86
C ARG A 91 15.13 -0.06 -21.68
N LYS A 92 14.30 -1.01 -21.23
CA LYS A 92 13.14 -1.56 -21.95
C LYS A 92 11.84 -0.75 -21.76
N GLY A 93 11.85 0.30 -20.94
CA GLY A 93 10.63 1.03 -20.56
C GLY A 93 10.94 2.38 -19.94
N ILE A 94 10.17 2.76 -18.92
CA ILE A 94 10.35 4.02 -18.20
C ILE A 94 10.67 3.79 -16.72
N PHE A 95 11.31 4.79 -16.14
CA PHE A 95 11.54 4.95 -14.72
C PHE A 95 10.91 6.26 -14.27
N ARG A 96 10.05 6.20 -13.24
CA ARG A 96 9.47 7.35 -12.56
C ARG A 96 9.52 7.12 -11.04
N PRO A 97 10.28 7.95 -10.29
CA PRO A 97 10.37 7.82 -8.84
C PRO A 97 9.09 8.29 -8.09
N GLY A 98 8.20 9.00 -8.78
CA GLY A 98 6.98 9.56 -8.21
C GLY A 98 7.23 10.81 -7.35
N SER A 99 6.14 11.38 -6.84
CA SER A 99 6.08 12.58 -6.00
C SER A 99 5.08 12.48 -4.84
N GLN A 100 4.23 11.45 -4.83
CA GLN A 100 3.23 11.22 -3.79
C GLN A 100 3.85 10.48 -2.61
N ILE A 101 4.40 11.26 -1.66
CA ILE A 101 5.07 10.75 -0.47
C ILE A 101 4.05 10.13 0.50
N THR A 102 4.32 8.90 0.96
CA THR A 102 3.44 8.15 1.87
C THR A 102 3.13 8.91 3.17
N GLU A 103 4.14 9.49 3.82
CA GLU A 103 3.95 10.26 5.07
C GLU A 103 3.03 11.47 4.85
N THR A 104 3.29 12.27 3.82
CA THR A 104 2.46 13.43 3.46
C THR A 104 1.02 13.01 3.18
N PHE A 105 0.83 11.93 2.41
CA PHE A 105 -0.51 11.43 2.10
C PHE A 105 -1.27 11.02 3.37
N ILE A 106 -0.63 10.25 4.27
CA ILE A 106 -1.26 9.80 5.52
C ILE A 106 -1.67 10.99 6.39
N GLN A 107 -0.81 11.99 6.52
CA GLN A 107 -1.07 13.21 7.30
C GLN A 107 -2.23 14.03 6.73
N GLN A 108 -2.35 14.11 5.40
CA GLN A 108 -3.38 14.90 4.73
C GLN A 108 -4.74 14.17 4.63
N ASN A 109 -4.76 12.84 4.78
CA ASN A 109 -5.96 12.02 4.56
C ASN A 109 -6.39 11.16 5.77
N PRO A 110 -6.39 11.66 7.02
CA PRO A 110 -6.65 10.85 8.21
C PRO A 110 -8.06 10.23 8.21
N ASN A 111 -9.06 10.95 7.69
CA ASN A 111 -10.44 10.46 7.62
C ASN A 111 -10.59 9.29 6.64
N LEU A 112 -9.88 9.32 5.51
CA LEU A 112 -9.92 8.25 4.52
C LEU A 112 -9.30 6.96 5.07
N LEU A 113 -8.28 7.09 5.92
CA LEU A 113 -7.58 5.96 6.51
C LEU A 113 -8.25 5.40 7.77
N ALA A 114 -9.04 6.21 8.48
CA ALA A 114 -9.77 5.77 9.67
C ALA A 114 -10.68 4.56 9.37
N ASP A 115 -11.37 4.57 8.23
CA ASP A 115 -12.29 3.50 7.81
C ASP A 115 -11.58 2.18 7.47
N LEU A 116 -10.26 2.21 7.28
CA LEU A 116 -9.45 1.03 6.94
C LEU A 116 -9.04 0.22 8.17
N LYS A 117 -9.44 0.64 9.38
CA LYS A 117 -9.12 0.01 10.66
C LYS A 117 -7.62 -0.21 10.83
N ILE A 118 -6.83 0.76 10.39
CA ILE A 118 -5.38 0.78 10.58
C ILE A 118 -5.08 1.43 11.94
N SER A 119 -4.27 0.76 12.75
CA SER A 119 -3.80 1.28 14.03
C SER A 119 -2.65 2.29 13.85
N LYS A 120 -2.44 3.15 14.85
CA LYS A 120 -1.33 4.11 14.84
C LYS A 120 0.03 3.41 14.76
N SER A 121 0.24 2.32 15.51
CA SER A 121 1.53 1.60 15.50
C SER A 121 1.83 0.93 14.16
N GLU A 122 0.80 0.43 13.47
CA GLU A 122 0.97 -0.06 12.09
C GLU A 122 1.41 1.05 11.13
N VAL A 123 0.84 2.25 11.25
CA VAL A 123 1.28 3.42 10.47
C VAL A 123 2.72 3.79 10.81
N ASN A 124 3.07 3.86 12.09
CA ASN A 124 4.42 4.23 12.53
C ASN A 124 5.47 3.27 11.96
N ALA A 125 5.22 1.95 12.06
CA ALA A 125 6.11 0.94 11.50
C ALA A 125 6.19 1.00 9.97
N LEU A 126 5.05 1.20 9.29
CA LEU A 126 4.98 1.38 7.85
C LEU A 126 5.82 2.58 7.38
N LEU A 127 5.70 3.73 8.05
CA LEU A 127 6.40 4.96 7.64
C LEU A 127 7.92 4.76 7.65
N ALA A 128 8.44 4.13 8.70
CA ALA A 128 9.86 3.81 8.82
C ALA A 128 10.37 2.88 7.70
N THR A 129 9.54 1.95 7.22
CA THR A 129 9.87 1.13 6.05
C THR A 129 9.72 1.92 4.75
N SER A 130 8.66 2.71 4.59
CA SER A 130 8.31 3.37 3.33
C SER A 130 9.32 4.43 2.87
N GLU A 131 10.07 5.04 3.79
CA GLU A 131 11.14 5.99 3.44
C GLU A 131 12.30 5.32 2.69
N ASN A 132 12.45 4.01 2.81
CA ASN A 132 13.43 3.23 2.05
C ASN A 132 12.92 2.75 0.68
N GLU A 133 11.68 3.09 0.33
CA GLU A 133 10.96 2.53 -0.81
C GLU A 133 10.50 3.63 -1.80
N GLY A 134 9.53 3.31 -2.66
CA GLY A 134 9.02 4.23 -3.68
C GLY A 134 7.91 5.17 -3.17
N ASN A 135 7.57 6.17 -3.98
CA ASN A 135 6.36 6.97 -3.78
C ASN A 135 5.10 6.24 -4.28
N LEU A 136 3.93 6.70 -3.84
CA LEU A 136 2.63 6.10 -4.18
C LEU A 136 2.31 6.15 -5.70
N ASP A 137 2.87 7.11 -6.43
CA ASP A 137 2.77 7.25 -7.90
C ASP A 137 4.04 6.81 -8.65
N ALA A 138 4.96 6.13 -7.98
CA ALA A 138 6.15 5.59 -8.63
C ALA A 138 5.77 4.48 -9.62
N VAL A 139 6.40 4.47 -10.78
CA VAL A 139 6.19 3.43 -11.81
C VAL A 139 7.52 3.10 -12.46
N ASN A 140 7.79 1.80 -12.60
CA ASN A 140 8.90 1.29 -13.39
C ASN A 140 8.40 0.26 -14.39
N THR A 141 8.89 0.30 -15.63
CA THR A 141 8.54 -0.67 -16.68
C THR A 141 9.75 -1.23 -17.42
N TRP A 142 10.94 -1.04 -16.88
CA TRP A 142 12.20 -1.26 -17.59
C TRP A 142 12.87 -2.62 -17.30
N ASP A 143 12.53 -3.27 -16.19
CA ASP A 143 13.22 -4.47 -15.67
C ASP A 143 12.51 -5.77 -16.04
N ASN A 144 12.91 -6.90 -15.45
CA ASN A 144 12.33 -8.21 -15.76
C ASN A 144 10.94 -8.45 -15.15
N SER A 145 10.47 -7.57 -14.28
CA SER A 145 9.11 -7.62 -13.73
C SER A 145 8.07 -7.03 -14.68
N PHE A 146 8.49 -6.45 -15.82
CA PHE A 146 7.68 -5.77 -16.85
C PHE A 146 7.02 -4.48 -16.37
N MET A 147 6.48 -4.49 -15.16
CA MET A 147 5.93 -3.34 -14.49
C MET A 147 6.03 -3.51 -12.98
N SER A 148 6.38 -2.43 -12.29
CA SER A 148 6.12 -2.25 -10.87
C SER A 148 5.47 -0.90 -10.62
N PHE A 149 4.64 -0.84 -9.57
CA PHE A 149 3.87 0.34 -9.23
C PHE A 149 3.95 0.63 -7.73
N GLY A 150 3.96 1.90 -7.38
CA GLY A 150 3.57 2.36 -6.06
C GLY A 150 4.63 2.20 -4.96
N MET A 151 4.15 2.37 -3.73
CA MET A 151 5.02 2.64 -2.58
C MET A 151 6.04 1.54 -2.29
N PHE A 152 5.72 0.27 -2.55
CA PHE A 152 6.64 -0.87 -2.38
C PHE A 152 7.00 -1.53 -3.71
N GLN A 153 6.81 -0.82 -4.84
CA GLN A 153 7.12 -1.34 -6.16
C GLN A 153 6.45 -2.70 -6.44
N TRP A 154 5.14 -2.77 -6.18
CA TRP A 154 4.32 -3.96 -6.40
C TRP A 154 4.51 -4.45 -7.84
N THR A 155 5.05 -5.65 -8.00
CA THR A 155 5.49 -6.15 -9.31
C THR A 155 4.37 -6.90 -10.03
N LEU A 156 4.37 -6.86 -11.38
CA LEU A 156 3.53 -7.75 -12.20
C LEU A 156 4.04 -9.21 -12.22
N GLY A 157 5.24 -9.45 -11.69
CA GLY A 157 5.92 -10.74 -11.68
C GLY A 157 6.81 -10.96 -12.91
N ALA A 158 7.93 -11.66 -12.74
CA ALA A 158 8.90 -11.91 -13.81
C ALA A 158 8.58 -13.19 -14.59
N GLY A 159 8.88 -13.20 -15.90
CA GLY A 159 8.65 -14.37 -16.76
C GLY A 159 7.21 -14.87 -16.64
N THR A 160 7.03 -16.12 -16.23
CA THR A 160 5.72 -16.74 -15.97
C THR A 160 5.24 -16.64 -14.52
N GLY A 161 6.03 -16.04 -13.63
CA GLY A 161 5.70 -15.95 -12.21
C GLY A 161 4.60 -14.92 -11.92
N GLU A 162 3.85 -15.18 -10.85
CA GLU A 162 2.90 -14.25 -10.25
C GLU A 162 3.57 -13.02 -9.64
N GLY A 163 2.79 -11.97 -9.38
CA GLY A 163 3.26 -10.72 -8.80
C GLY A 163 2.32 -10.14 -7.75
N GLU A 164 2.81 -9.17 -6.98
CA GLU A 164 2.05 -8.48 -5.93
C GLU A 164 1.09 -7.40 -6.48
N LEU A 165 1.39 -6.85 -7.65
CA LEU A 165 0.53 -5.85 -8.31
C LEU A 165 -0.90 -6.38 -8.56
N PRO A 166 -1.09 -7.60 -9.10
CA PRO A 166 -2.41 -8.23 -9.16
C PRO A 166 -3.20 -8.21 -7.85
N ALA A 167 -2.55 -8.54 -6.72
CA ALA A 167 -3.21 -8.56 -5.42
C ALA A 167 -3.60 -7.13 -4.95
N LEU A 168 -2.75 -6.14 -5.23
CA LEU A 168 -3.12 -4.74 -5.01
C LEU A 168 -4.33 -4.33 -5.85
N ILE A 169 -4.34 -4.64 -7.15
CA ILE A 169 -5.44 -4.28 -8.05
C ILE A 169 -6.73 -5.00 -7.68
N LYS A 170 -6.65 -6.25 -7.21
CA LYS A 170 -7.79 -6.96 -6.61
C LYS A 170 -8.38 -6.17 -5.44
N LEU A 171 -7.53 -5.71 -4.52
CA LEU A 171 -7.98 -4.93 -3.38
C LEU A 171 -8.56 -3.56 -3.78
N VAL A 172 -8.02 -2.92 -4.83
CA VAL A 172 -8.61 -1.70 -5.41
C VAL A 172 -10.01 -2.01 -5.96
N LYS A 173 -10.16 -3.08 -6.74
CA LYS A 173 -11.45 -3.51 -7.31
C LYS A 173 -12.50 -3.79 -6.24
N GLU A 174 -12.11 -4.44 -5.14
CA GLU A 174 -13.01 -4.76 -4.03
C GLU A 174 -13.43 -3.53 -3.22
N LYS A 175 -12.52 -2.56 -3.04
CA LYS A 175 -12.78 -1.37 -2.20
C LYS A 175 -13.39 -0.20 -2.95
N TYR A 176 -12.96 0.01 -4.18
CA TYR A 176 -13.34 1.13 -5.03
C TYR A 176 -13.51 0.64 -6.48
N PRO A 177 -14.62 -0.07 -6.79
CA PRO A 177 -14.88 -0.60 -8.13
C PRO A 177 -14.88 0.47 -9.22
N ASP A 178 -15.29 1.69 -8.88
CA ASP A 178 -15.28 2.88 -9.74
C ASP A 178 -13.84 3.33 -10.06
N ALA A 179 -12.96 3.40 -9.05
CA ALA A 179 -11.54 3.68 -9.27
C ALA A 179 -10.88 2.57 -10.11
N PHE A 180 -11.17 1.30 -9.82
CA PHE A 180 -10.70 0.18 -10.63
C PHE A 180 -11.16 0.31 -12.08
N GLN A 181 -12.44 0.61 -12.32
CA GLN A 181 -12.94 0.79 -13.68
C GLN A 181 -12.24 1.96 -14.37
N GLN A 182 -12.01 3.05 -13.67
CA GLN A 182 -11.35 4.25 -14.19
C GLN A 182 -9.88 4.03 -14.57
N PHE A 183 -9.14 3.16 -13.88
CA PHE A 183 -7.70 3.00 -14.11
C PHE A 183 -7.29 1.69 -14.78
N CYS A 184 -8.14 0.66 -14.67
CA CYS A 184 -7.86 -0.68 -15.15
C CYS A 184 -8.98 -1.18 -16.07
N GLY A 185 -10.20 -1.29 -15.54
CA GLY A 185 -11.30 -2.01 -16.19
C GLY A 185 -11.70 -1.44 -17.55
N GLN A 186 -11.78 -0.11 -17.69
CA GLN A 186 -12.11 0.53 -18.98
C GLN A 186 -11.07 0.29 -20.08
N PHE A 187 -9.90 -0.22 -19.72
CA PHE A 187 -8.78 -0.51 -20.63
C PHE A 187 -8.58 -2.02 -20.83
N GLY A 188 -9.60 -2.82 -20.52
CA GLY A 188 -9.55 -4.27 -20.67
C GLY A 188 -8.64 -4.97 -19.67
N VAL A 189 -8.21 -4.29 -18.60
CA VAL A 189 -7.41 -4.90 -17.53
C VAL A 189 -8.33 -5.37 -16.41
N ASP A 190 -8.22 -6.65 -16.06
CA ASP A 190 -8.89 -7.25 -14.90
C ASP A 190 -7.91 -8.08 -14.05
N VAL A 191 -8.42 -8.74 -13.02
CA VAL A 191 -7.68 -9.58 -12.08
C VAL A 191 -8.09 -11.02 -12.30
N SER A 192 -7.12 -11.93 -12.40
CA SER A 192 -7.39 -13.36 -12.53
C SER A 192 -8.00 -13.95 -11.27
N ALA A 193 -8.91 -14.92 -11.44
CA ALA A 193 -9.66 -15.53 -10.34
C ALA A 193 -8.78 -16.24 -9.30
N ASP A 194 -7.59 -16.71 -9.71
CA ASP A 194 -6.61 -17.35 -8.83
C ASP A 194 -5.71 -16.36 -8.06
N THR A 195 -5.94 -15.06 -8.21
CA THR A 195 -5.20 -14.03 -7.46
C THR A 195 -5.63 -14.03 -5.99
N ASN A 196 -4.66 -14.29 -5.11
CA ASN A 196 -4.85 -14.29 -3.66
C ASN A 196 -4.54 -12.90 -3.05
N ALA A 197 -4.42 -12.83 -1.73
CA ALA A 197 -4.18 -11.56 -1.01
C ALA A 197 -2.75 -11.01 -1.15
N THR A 198 -1.84 -11.81 -1.69
CA THR A 198 -0.39 -11.50 -1.80
C THR A 198 0.07 -11.49 -3.25
N TYR A 199 -0.29 -12.52 -4.01
CA TYR A 199 0.19 -12.72 -5.37
C TYR A 199 -0.94 -13.14 -6.31
N GLY A 200 -0.73 -12.93 -7.60
CA GLY A 200 -1.59 -13.49 -8.64
C GLY A 200 -1.21 -13.01 -10.03
N TYR A 201 -2.22 -12.88 -10.87
CA TYR A 201 -2.09 -12.48 -12.28
C TYR A 201 -3.16 -11.45 -12.66
N LEU A 202 -2.82 -10.54 -13.56
CA LEU A 202 -3.80 -9.70 -14.24
C LEU A 202 -4.41 -10.47 -15.43
N ILE A 203 -5.51 -9.95 -15.94
CA ILE A 203 -6.11 -10.29 -17.23
C ILE A 203 -6.01 -9.05 -18.12
N HIS A 204 -5.72 -9.21 -19.40
CA HIS A 204 -5.80 -8.16 -20.40
C HIS A 204 -6.57 -8.67 -21.63
N ASN A 205 -7.69 -8.01 -21.95
CA ASN A 205 -8.60 -8.39 -23.05
C ASN A 205 -8.99 -9.87 -23.00
N ASN A 206 -9.43 -10.33 -21.82
CA ASN A 206 -9.82 -11.71 -21.50
C ASN A 206 -8.69 -12.76 -21.51
N ASN A 207 -7.45 -12.37 -21.79
CA ASN A 207 -6.29 -13.28 -21.68
C ASN A 207 -5.59 -13.09 -20.33
N LYS A 208 -5.22 -14.19 -19.69
CA LYS A 208 -4.41 -14.14 -18.48
C LYS A 208 -3.02 -13.59 -18.82
N VAL A 209 -2.43 -12.83 -17.91
CA VAL A 209 -1.11 -12.20 -18.10
C VAL A 209 -0.06 -13.03 -17.35
N ASP A 210 0.15 -14.26 -17.79
CA ASP A 210 1.02 -15.25 -17.13
C ASP A 210 2.21 -15.70 -17.98
N THR A 211 2.42 -15.07 -19.14
CA THR A 211 3.64 -15.21 -19.93
C THR A 211 4.38 -13.88 -20.12
N ALA A 212 5.65 -13.97 -20.48
CA ALA A 212 6.46 -12.80 -20.85
C ALA A 212 5.87 -12.02 -22.04
N ALA A 213 5.23 -12.72 -22.99
CA ALA A 213 4.62 -12.11 -24.16
C ALA A 213 3.39 -11.27 -23.79
N GLU A 214 2.50 -11.80 -22.95
CA GLU A 214 1.30 -11.07 -22.49
C GLU A 214 1.67 -9.89 -21.58
N LYS A 215 2.71 -10.05 -20.76
CA LYS A 215 3.21 -8.96 -19.90
C LYS A 215 3.83 -7.80 -20.66
N GLN A 216 4.21 -7.99 -21.93
CA GLN A 216 4.89 -6.96 -22.71
C GLN A 216 4.05 -5.69 -22.90
N PHE A 217 2.71 -5.83 -22.98
CA PHE A 217 1.80 -4.68 -23.05
C PHE A 217 1.99 -3.69 -21.89
N PHE A 218 2.24 -4.21 -20.68
CA PHE A 218 2.41 -3.41 -19.47
C PHE A 218 3.71 -2.60 -19.44
N ARG A 219 4.60 -2.80 -20.41
CA ARG A 219 5.76 -1.90 -20.59
C ARG A 219 5.43 -0.57 -21.23
N SER A 220 4.29 -0.47 -21.90
CA SER A 220 3.94 0.69 -22.72
C SER A 220 3.80 1.98 -21.89
N ASN A 221 4.16 3.10 -22.51
CA ASN A 221 4.07 4.42 -21.88
C ASN A 221 2.64 4.78 -21.47
N ILE A 222 1.63 4.32 -22.22
CA ILE A 222 0.23 4.55 -21.89
C ILE A 222 -0.20 3.81 -20.62
N VAL A 223 0.26 2.56 -20.43
CA VAL A 223 0.01 1.82 -19.18
C VAL A 223 0.72 2.51 -18.02
N ALA A 224 1.96 2.94 -18.23
CA ALA A 224 2.69 3.66 -17.19
C ALA A 224 1.97 4.95 -16.77
N TYR A 225 1.46 5.75 -17.72
CA TYR A 225 0.61 6.91 -17.43
C TYR A 225 -0.61 6.55 -16.58
N ARG A 226 -1.34 5.48 -16.94
CA ARG A 226 -2.54 5.07 -16.20
C ARG A 226 -2.25 4.77 -14.73
N PHE A 227 -1.16 4.08 -14.45
CA PHE A 227 -0.79 3.76 -13.07
C PHE A 227 -0.18 4.96 -12.34
N VAL A 228 0.50 5.88 -13.02
CA VAL A 228 0.87 7.18 -12.42
C VAL A 228 -0.39 7.94 -12.02
N ALA A 229 -1.39 8.02 -12.89
CA ALA A 229 -2.66 8.66 -12.58
C ALA A 229 -3.40 7.93 -11.44
N ALA A 230 -3.33 6.59 -11.40
CA ALA A 230 -3.87 5.79 -10.29
C ALA A 230 -3.16 6.12 -8.98
N GLY A 231 -1.83 6.24 -8.99
CA GLY A 231 -1.04 6.62 -7.81
C GLY A 231 -1.20 8.08 -7.38
N MET A 232 -1.97 8.90 -8.10
CA MET A 232 -2.40 10.24 -7.69
C MET A 232 -3.84 10.27 -7.16
N ASP A 233 -4.59 9.17 -7.27
CA ASP A 233 -5.95 9.07 -6.77
C ASP A 233 -5.96 8.65 -5.30
N GLN A 234 -6.62 9.45 -4.46
CA GLN A 234 -6.62 9.23 -3.02
C GLN A 234 -7.15 7.85 -2.61
N ARG A 235 -8.13 7.30 -3.35
CA ARG A 235 -8.70 5.98 -3.06
C ARG A 235 -7.66 4.88 -3.30
N VAL A 236 -6.94 4.95 -4.43
CA VAL A 236 -5.88 4.00 -4.77
C VAL A 236 -4.69 4.14 -3.83
N CYS A 237 -4.27 5.37 -3.50
CA CYS A 237 -3.22 5.62 -2.50
C CYS A 237 -3.57 5.00 -1.14
N ALA A 238 -4.82 5.17 -0.67
CA ALA A 238 -5.29 4.58 0.58
C ALA A 238 -5.28 3.04 0.54
N VAL A 239 -5.63 2.43 -0.61
CA VAL A 239 -5.55 0.99 -0.80
C VAL A 239 -4.10 0.48 -0.80
N GLN A 240 -3.15 1.22 -1.37
CA GLN A 240 -1.73 0.85 -1.29
C GLN A 240 -1.25 0.79 0.17
N ILE A 241 -1.62 1.77 0.99
CA ILE A 241 -1.31 1.78 2.43
C ILE A 241 -1.95 0.57 3.11
N LEU A 242 -3.23 0.30 2.85
CA LEU A 242 -3.91 -0.88 3.41
C LEU A 242 -3.21 -2.18 3.00
N HIS A 243 -2.83 -2.32 1.74
CA HIS A 243 -2.14 -3.49 1.21
C HIS A 243 -0.77 -3.68 1.89
N ALA A 244 0.01 -2.61 2.02
CA ALA A 244 1.29 -2.62 2.73
C ALA A 244 1.16 -3.06 4.20
N ILE A 245 0.14 -2.59 4.92
CA ILE A 245 -0.06 -2.98 6.31
C ILE A 245 -0.62 -4.40 6.41
N ASN A 246 -1.45 -4.83 5.46
CA ASN A 246 -1.91 -6.22 5.40
C ASN A 246 -0.76 -7.21 5.23
N ARG A 247 0.42 -6.78 4.75
CA ARG A 247 1.63 -7.61 4.66
C ARG A 247 2.05 -8.18 6.02
N PHE A 248 1.75 -7.52 7.15
CA PHE A 248 2.03 -8.08 8.48
C PHE A 248 1.33 -9.43 8.73
N ASN A 249 0.15 -9.67 8.12
CA ASN A 249 -0.56 -10.95 8.21
C ASN A 249 0.19 -12.10 7.54
N LEU A 250 1.15 -11.80 6.68
CA LEU A 250 1.88 -12.83 5.92
C LEU A 250 3.06 -13.38 6.71
N PHE A 251 3.63 -12.59 7.63
CA PHE A 251 4.89 -12.97 8.27
C PHE A 251 4.91 -12.76 9.78
N TYR A 252 4.24 -11.73 10.30
CA TYR A 252 4.53 -11.24 11.64
C TYR A 252 3.74 -12.00 12.71
N PHE A 253 2.48 -12.29 12.42
CA PHE A 253 1.57 -13.02 13.31
C PHE A 253 1.56 -14.53 13.06
N ASN A 254 2.18 -14.99 11.97
CA ASN A 254 2.17 -16.41 11.61
C ASN A 254 3.21 -17.19 12.41
N LYS A 255 2.77 -18.29 13.03
CA LYS A 255 3.65 -19.26 13.69
C LYS A 255 4.44 -20.04 12.64
N THR A 256 5.68 -20.37 12.96
CA THR A 256 6.55 -21.13 12.05
C THR A 256 7.53 -22.04 12.80
N GLU A 257 7.77 -23.23 12.26
CA GLU A 257 8.79 -24.16 12.78
C GLU A 257 10.19 -23.55 12.80
N LYS A 258 10.46 -22.60 11.89
CA LYS A 258 11.74 -21.87 11.85
C LYS A 258 12.00 -21.08 13.15
N LEU A 259 10.96 -20.76 13.91
CA LEU A 259 11.00 -20.06 15.19
C LEU A 259 10.47 -20.95 16.33
N GLY A 260 10.59 -22.27 16.21
CA GLY A 260 10.14 -23.23 17.23
C GLY A 260 8.64 -23.16 17.50
N GLY A 261 7.83 -22.92 16.46
CA GLY A 261 6.37 -22.83 16.57
C GLY A 261 5.84 -21.49 17.08
N ASN A 262 6.70 -20.48 17.26
CA ASN A 262 6.30 -19.12 17.65
C ASN A 262 6.11 -18.23 16.42
N SER A 263 5.34 -17.14 16.58
CA SER A 263 5.33 -16.05 15.61
C SER A 263 6.43 -15.03 15.92
N LEU A 264 6.74 -14.15 14.96
CA LEU A 264 7.66 -13.03 15.22
C LEU A 264 7.07 -12.08 16.27
N PHE A 265 5.76 -11.83 16.21
CA PHE A 265 5.06 -10.98 17.15
C PHE A 265 5.10 -11.53 18.59
N ASP A 266 5.02 -12.84 18.79
CA ASP A 266 5.15 -13.44 20.14
C ASP A 266 6.53 -13.15 20.76
N LEU A 267 7.57 -13.14 19.91
CA LEU A 267 8.96 -13.07 20.35
C LEU A 267 9.52 -11.65 20.40
N LEU A 268 9.14 -10.79 19.47
CA LEU A 268 9.76 -9.49 19.19
C LEU A 268 8.68 -8.49 18.75
N SER A 269 8.09 -7.75 19.70
CA SER A 269 6.82 -7.01 19.54
C SER A 269 6.92 -5.50 19.69
N SER A 270 8.13 -4.93 19.60
CA SER A 270 8.29 -3.48 19.48
C SER A 270 7.92 -2.97 18.08
N GLU A 271 7.54 -1.69 17.97
CA GLU A 271 7.36 -1.03 16.68
C GLU A 271 8.67 -1.03 15.87
N TYR A 272 9.82 -0.94 16.54
CA TYR A 272 11.14 -1.03 15.90
C TYR A 272 11.38 -2.40 15.25
N ALA A 273 11.07 -3.50 15.95
CA ALA A 273 11.14 -4.85 15.39
C ALA A 273 10.18 -5.00 14.19
N ALA A 274 8.92 -4.55 14.34
CA ALA A 274 7.92 -4.62 13.29
C ALA A 274 8.37 -3.89 12.00
N ALA A 275 8.93 -2.68 12.12
CA ALA A 275 9.42 -1.90 10.99
C ALA A 275 10.62 -2.56 10.28
N LEU A 276 11.60 -3.06 11.05
CA LEU A 276 12.76 -3.76 10.51
C LEU A 276 12.37 -5.06 9.77
N PHE A 277 11.40 -5.80 10.33
CA PHE A 277 10.95 -7.05 9.73
C PHE A 277 10.06 -6.81 8.51
N LEU A 278 9.23 -5.77 8.51
CA LEU A 278 8.49 -5.36 7.33
C LEU A 278 9.45 -5.00 6.19
N ASP A 279 10.47 -4.20 6.48
CA ASP A 279 11.53 -3.83 5.53
C ASP A 279 12.22 -5.06 4.90
N ASN A 280 12.61 -6.04 5.73
CA ASN A 280 13.14 -7.30 5.23
C ASN A 280 12.11 -8.09 4.43
N HIS A 281 10.86 -8.14 4.86
CA HIS A 281 9.82 -8.92 4.19
C HIS A 281 9.44 -8.33 2.82
N VAL A 282 9.52 -7.01 2.66
CA VAL A 282 9.36 -6.33 1.37
C VAL A 282 10.48 -6.74 0.41
N ASN A 283 11.74 -6.76 0.89
CA ASN A 283 12.90 -6.91 0.00
C ASN A 283 13.39 -8.36 -0.20
N ARG A 284 13.24 -9.21 0.82
CA ARG A 284 13.69 -10.61 0.88
C ARG A 284 12.75 -11.42 1.79
N PRO A 285 11.48 -11.66 1.41
CA PRO A 285 10.49 -12.32 2.26
C PRO A 285 10.95 -13.68 2.80
N GLY A 286 11.55 -14.51 1.94
CA GLY A 286 12.04 -15.84 2.32
C GLY A 286 13.21 -15.83 3.32
N TYR A 287 13.89 -14.70 3.52
CA TYR A 287 15.06 -14.60 4.40
C TYR A 287 14.70 -14.15 5.81
N LEU A 288 13.53 -13.57 6.02
CA LEU A 288 13.17 -12.95 7.31
C LEU A 288 13.23 -13.96 8.48
N TRP A 289 12.42 -15.02 8.46
CA TRP A 289 12.41 -15.98 9.57
C TRP A 289 13.77 -16.65 9.80
N PRO A 290 14.50 -17.12 8.75
CA PRO A 290 15.85 -17.65 8.96
C PRO A 290 16.85 -16.64 9.54
N CYS A 291 16.80 -15.37 9.13
CA CYS A 291 17.63 -14.31 9.72
C CYS A 291 17.33 -14.15 11.21
N VAL A 292 16.06 -14.08 11.58
CA VAL A 292 15.65 -13.90 12.98
C VAL A 292 16.01 -15.13 13.81
N ALA A 293 15.78 -16.35 13.30
CA ALA A 293 16.19 -17.58 13.97
C ALA A 293 17.70 -17.61 14.25
N LYS A 294 18.52 -17.20 13.27
CA LYS A 294 19.97 -17.09 13.44
C LYS A 294 20.35 -16.01 14.46
N ALA A 295 19.66 -14.87 14.45
CA ALA A 295 19.87 -13.80 15.42
C ALA A 295 19.55 -14.22 16.86
N ILE A 296 18.46 -14.98 17.05
CA ILE A 296 18.08 -15.55 18.34
C ILE A 296 19.16 -16.52 18.82
N SER A 297 19.60 -17.43 17.96
CA SER A 297 20.71 -18.36 18.25
C SER A 297 21.99 -17.62 18.65
N ASN A 298 22.39 -16.60 17.90
CA ASN A 298 23.58 -15.79 18.19
C ASN A 298 23.44 -14.97 19.49
N SER A 299 22.22 -14.65 19.92
CA SER A 299 21.98 -13.92 21.17
C SER A 299 22.15 -14.80 22.41
N GLY A 300 22.13 -16.13 22.26
CA GLY A 300 22.14 -17.09 23.37
C GLY A 300 20.85 -17.11 24.21
N LEU A 301 19.76 -16.50 23.72
CA LEU A 301 18.45 -16.53 24.38
C LEU A 301 17.59 -17.67 23.83
N SER A 302 16.82 -18.31 24.70
CA SER A 302 15.76 -19.24 24.31
C SER A 302 14.49 -18.51 23.89
N TYR A 303 13.59 -19.20 23.16
CA TYR A 303 12.28 -18.66 22.84
C TYR A 303 11.45 -18.34 24.10
N GLU A 304 11.56 -19.15 25.17
CA GLU A 304 10.88 -18.86 26.44
C GLU A 304 11.42 -17.60 27.13
N GLN A 305 12.73 -17.37 27.08
CA GLN A 305 13.32 -16.14 27.61
C GLN A 305 12.86 -14.91 26.81
N LEU A 306 12.65 -15.04 25.50
CA LEU A 306 12.16 -13.93 24.68
C LEU A 306 10.68 -13.63 24.88
N LYS A 307 9.83 -14.65 25.05
CA LYS A 307 8.41 -14.47 25.34
C LYS A 307 8.19 -13.78 26.70
N ASN A 308 8.93 -14.21 27.72
CA ASN A 308 8.79 -13.72 29.08
C ASN A 308 9.72 -12.55 29.44
N GLY A 309 10.63 -12.18 28.52
CA GLY A 309 11.58 -11.09 28.68
C GLY A 309 10.98 -9.72 28.35
N GLY A 310 11.82 -8.69 28.41
CA GLY A 310 11.43 -7.31 28.13
C GLY A 310 12.31 -6.66 27.05
N ASP A 311 12.43 -5.33 27.12
CA ASP A 311 13.16 -4.50 26.16
C ASP A 311 14.62 -4.95 25.96
N LYS A 312 15.27 -5.41 27.04
CA LYS A 312 16.68 -5.84 27.02
C LYS A 312 16.88 -7.09 26.17
N GLU A 313 16.05 -8.11 26.36
CA GLU A 313 16.13 -9.38 25.63
C GLU A 313 15.81 -9.17 24.14
N GLU A 314 14.77 -8.39 23.86
CA GLU A 314 14.38 -8.05 22.49
C GLU A 314 15.50 -7.29 21.77
N MET A 315 16.04 -6.23 22.36
CA MET A 315 17.13 -5.46 21.76
C MET A 315 18.41 -6.27 21.57
N LYS A 316 18.68 -7.26 22.44
CA LYS A 316 19.80 -8.19 22.25
C LYS A 316 19.66 -8.97 20.94
N VAL A 317 18.46 -9.47 20.64
CA VAL A 317 18.17 -10.17 19.37
C VAL A 317 18.17 -9.22 18.20
N ILE A 318 17.57 -8.03 18.33
CA ILE A 318 17.56 -7.03 17.24
C ILE A 318 18.98 -6.63 16.82
N ASN A 319 19.89 -6.41 17.78
CA ASN A 319 21.29 -6.11 17.45
C ASN A 319 21.97 -7.26 16.68
N GLN A 320 21.70 -8.52 17.04
CA GLN A 320 22.18 -9.67 16.26
C GLN A 320 21.53 -9.75 14.89
N TYR A 321 20.23 -9.45 14.80
CA TYR A 321 19.48 -9.46 13.55
C TYR A 321 20.00 -8.44 12.55
N LEU A 322 20.36 -7.24 12.99
CA LEU A 322 20.97 -6.21 12.14
C LEU A 322 22.29 -6.69 11.52
N ASN A 323 23.14 -7.38 12.29
CA ASN A 323 24.38 -7.97 11.76
C ASN A 323 24.10 -9.12 10.78
N VAL A 324 23.14 -9.98 11.11
CA VAL A 324 22.80 -11.16 10.28
C VAL A 324 22.23 -10.73 8.93
N ARG A 325 21.24 -9.83 8.91
CA ARG A 325 20.50 -9.45 7.70
C ARG A 325 21.39 -8.81 6.61
N GLU A 326 22.51 -8.20 7.00
CA GLU A 326 23.45 -7.58 6.06
C GLU A 326 24.13 -8.59 5.12
N THR A 327 24.31 -9.82 5.59
CA THR A 327 25.12 -10.84 4.89
C THR A 327 24.38 -12.16 4.67
N TYR A 328 23.12 -12.24 5.07
CA TYR A 328 22.38 -13.49 5.04
C TYR A 328 22.06 -13.96 3.62
N GLY A 329 22.42 -15.22 3.32
CA GLY A 329 22.16 -15.88 2.05
C GLY A 329 23.12 -15.48 0.92
N ASN A 330 22.97 -16.12 -0.24
CA ASN A 330 23.85 -15.89 -1.41
C ASN A 330 23.56 -14.56 -2.12
N SER A 331 22.41 -13.95 -1.86
CA SER A 331 22.02 -12.64 -2.40
C SER A 331 21.37 -11.82 -1.30
N PRO A 332 22.19 -11.23 -0.41
CA PRO A 332 21.70 -10.45 0.72
C PRO A 332 20.75 -9.33 0.30
N MET A 333 20.06 -8.79 1.29
CA MET A 333 19.18 -7.65 1.07
C MET A 333 20.01 -6.44 0.66
N THR A 334 19.63 -5.80 -0.45
CA THR A 334 20.33 -4.63 -0.98
C THR A 334 20.33 -3.51 0.06
N ASP A 335 21.52 -2.96 0.31
CA ASP A 335 21.74 -1.83 1.22
C ASP A 335 21.14 -2.00 2.63
N ALA A 336 21.22 -3.21 3.18
CA ALA A 336 20.60 -3.55 4.46
C ALA A 336 20.98 -2.63 5.62
N LYS A 337 22.24 -2.18 5.65
CA LYS A 337 22.76 -1.29 6.67
C LYS A 337 22.13 0.11 6.62
N ASN A 338 22.10 0.76 5.46
CA ASN A 338 21.50 2.09 5.36
C ASN A 338 20.00 2.04 5.57
N ARG A 339 19.31 0.99 5.09
CA ARG A 339 17.87 0.80 5.31
C ARG A 339 17.53 0.66 6.79
N ALA A 340 18.34 -0.09 7.54
CA ALA A 340 18.24 -0.17 8.99
C ALA A 340 18.53 1.18 9.67
N ALA A 341 19.51 1.95 9.16
CA ALA A 341 19.81 3.28 9.69
C ALA A 341 18.63 4.26 9.51
N VAL A 342 17.88 4.18 8.40
CA VAL A 342 16.62 4.94 8.23
C VAL A 342 15.62 4.57 9.32
N THR A 343 15.37 3.28 9.54
CA THR A 343 14.45 2.82 10.60
C THR A 343 14.92 3.29 11.98
N LYS A 344 16.24 3.28 12.23
CA LYS A 344 16.84 3.78 13.48
C LYS A 344 16.61 5.29 13.69
N ARG A 345 16.58 6.12 12.63
CA ARG A 345 16.22 7.54 12.76
C ARG A 345 14.79 7.74 13.28
N TYR A 346 13.84 6.89 12.85
CA TYR A 346 12.48 6.94 13.37
C TYR A 346 12.46 6.62 14.87
N LEU A 347 13.23 5.62 15.29
CA LEU A 347 13.39 5.28 16.71
C LEU A 347 14.00 6.45 17.50
N ASP A 348 15.08 7.04 16.99
CA ASP A 348 15.79 8.14 17.66
C ASP A 348 14.95 9.43 17.75
N SER A 349 14.07 9.66 16.78
CA SER A 349 13.11 10.76 16.82
C SER A 349 11.89 10.50 17.73
N GLY A 350 11.74 9.29 18.26
CA GLY A 350 10.57 8.89 19.06
C GLY A 350 9.29 8.63 18.24
N LYS A 351 9.38 8.55 16.90
CA LYS A 351 8.24 8.21 16.03
C LYS A 351 7.83 6.73 16.15
N ILE A 352 8.77 5.85 16.47
CA ILE A 352 8.54 4.44 16.81
C ILE A 352 9.21 4.10 18.12
N SER A 353 8.69 3.11 18.84
CA SER A 353 9.23 2.61 20.11
C SER A 353 10.00 1.29 19.95
N ALA A 354 11.08 1.15 20.72
CA ALA A 354 11.81 -0.10 20.90
C ALA A 354 11.31 -0.91 22.11
N SER A 355 10.31 -0.42 22.86
CA SER A 355 9.78 -1.16 23.99
C SER A 355 8.99 -2.38 23.52
N LYS A 356 9.23 -3.52 24.14
CA LYS A 356 8.54 -4.77 23.84
C LYS A 356 7.04 -4.60 24.06
N GLY A 357 6.26 -5.10 23.11
CA GLY A 357 4.80 -4.97 23.12
C GLY A 357 4.28 -3.58 22.74
N SER A 358 5.13 -2.63 22.34
CA SER A 358 4.71 -1.31 21.86
C SER A 358 3.95 -1.38 20.53
N PHE A 359 4.22 -2.39 19.69
CA PHE A 359 3.46 -2.55 18.44
C PHE A 359 2.05 -3.04 18.73
N LYS A 360 1.06 -2.16 18.57
CA LYS A 360 -0.37 -2.49 18.68
C LYS A 360 -0.99 -2.58 17.30
N SER A 361 -1.44 -3.75 16.89
CA SER A 361 -2.03 -3.97 15.57
C SER A 361 -3.47 -4.44 15.67
N ASN A 362 -4.34 -3.87 14.84
CA ASN A 362 -5.72 -4.33 14.69
C ASN A 362 -5.82 -5.67 13.94
N ARG A 363 -4.73 -6.13 13.34
CA ARG A 363 -4.63 -7.41 12.62
C ARG A 363 -4.31 -8.57 13.55
N ALA A 364 -3.63 -8.32 14.66
CA ALA A 364 -3.36 -9.31 15.71
C ALA A 364 -4.62 -9.74 16.47
N LEU A 365 -5.73 -8.99 16.36
CA LEU A 365 -7.00 -9.25 17.02
C LEU A 365 -7.93 -10.17 16.21
N ARG A 366 -7.45 -10.72 15.09
CA ARG A 366 -8.25 -11.52 14.15
C ARG A 366 -8.11 -13.01 14.37
#